data_AF-A0A1Z5YXP7-F1
#
_entry.id   AF-A0A1Z5YXP7-F1
#
_cell.length_a   1.000
_cell.length_b   1.000
_cell.length_c   1.000
_cell.angle_alpha   90.00
_cell.angle_beta   90.00
_cell.angle_gamma   90.00
#
_symmetry.space_group_name_H-M   'P 1'
#
loop_
_entity.id
_entity.type
_entity.pdbx_description
1 polymer ?
#
loop_
_entity_poly.entity_id
_entity_poly.type
_entity_poly.pdbx_seq_one_letter_code
_entity_poly.pdbx_strand_id
1 'polypeptide(L)'
;MSVTWNEPYLETCCRSALHRLCLAGATGRPTGLRDDPCLERMERMGFVTRLPQGRFVATDAGKARHAQEVLTSGKKLTLHP
;
A
#
# COMPACT_ATOMS: atom_id res chain seq x y z
N MET A 1 -17.06 -4.66 -0.98
CA MET A 1 -16.67 -4.08 0.32
C MET A 1 -15.45 -3.20 0.10
N SER A 2 -15.58 -1.88 0.23
CA SER A 2 -14.42 -0.98 0.19
C SER A 2 -13.68 -1.09 1.52
N VAL A 3 -12.46 -1.61 1.52
CA VAL A 3 -11.60 -1.61 2.71
C VAL A 3 -11.15 -0.17 2.93
N THR A 4 -11.90 0.59 3.73
CA THR A 4 -11.55 1.95 4.12
C THR A 4 -10.42 1.89 5.14
N TRP A 5 -9.41 2.75 5.01
CA TRP A 5 -8.39 2.91 6.05
C TRP A 5 -9.10 3.45 7.30
N ASN A 6 -9.26 2.63 8.34
CA ASN A 6 -10.04 3.03 9.52
C ASN A 6 -9.33 4.08 10.39
N GLU A 7 -8.06 4.40 10.12
CA GLU A 7 -7.25 5.31 10.92
C GLU A 7 -6.48 6.32 10.04
N PRO A 8 -6.79 7.63 10.10
CA PRO A 8 -6.19 8.67 9.24
C PRO A 8 -4.66 8.75 9.30
N TYR A 9 -4.07 8.47 10.46
CA TYR A 9 -2.61 8.48 10.63
C TYR A 9 -1.92 7.24 10.03
N LEU A 10 -2.62 6.11 9.97
CA LEU A 10 -2.10 4.87 9.38
C LEU A 10 -2.11 4.91 7.86
N GLU A 11 -2.97 5.75 7.28
CA GLU A 11 -3.03 6.01 5.84
C GLU A 11 -1.69 6.52 5.30
N THR A 12 -1.02 7.44 5.99
CA THR A 12 0.21 8.07 5.46
C THR A 12 1.41 7.12 5.50
N CYS A 13 1.61 6.38 6.60
CA CYS A 13 2.73 5.44 6.72
C CYS A 13 2.51 4.16 5.89
N CYS A 14 1.27 3.65 5.82
CA CYS A 14 0.95 2.50 4.98
C CYS A 14 1.01 2.86 3.49
N ARG A 15 0.55 4.05 3.08
CA ARG A 15 0.72 4.56 1.70
C ARG A 15 2.19 4.65 1.31
N SER A 16 3.03 5.19 2.19
CA SER A 16 4.47 5.29 1.94
C SER A 16 5.13 3.90 1.81
N ALA A 17 4.73 2.95 2.66
CA ALA A 17 5.19 1.56 2.58
C ALA A 17 4.73 0.87 1.29
N LEU A 18 3.47 1.05 0.91
CA LEU A 18 2.91 0.52 -0.34
C LEU A 18 3.61 1.10 -1.56
N HIS A 19 3.92 2.40 -1.55
CA HIS A 19 4.68 3.04 -2.62
C HIS A 19 6.07 2.41 -2.78
N ARG A 20 6.82 2.26 -1.68
CA ARG A 20 8.14 1.60 -1.71
C ARG A 20 8.04 0.14 -2.16
N LEU A 21 6.98 -0.56 -1.77
CA LEU A 21 6.74 -1.93 -2.19
C LEU A 21 6.48 -2.03 -3.71
N CYS A 22 5.66 -1.13 -4.26
CA CYS A 22 5.40 -1.07 -5.69
C CYS A 22 6.68 -0.73 -6.49
N LEU A 23 7.54 0.16 -5.98
CA LEU A 23 8.85 0.44 -6.59
C LEU A 23 9.79 -0.78 -6.59
N ALA A 24 9.70 -1.65 -5.58
CA ALA A 24 10.49 -2.88 -5.52
C ALA A 24 10.09 -3.92 -6.57
N GLY A 25 8.88 -3.80 -7.15
CA GLY A 25 8.40 -4.68 -8.21
C GLY A 25 8.38 -6.16 -7.82
N ALA A 26 8.66 -7.03 -8.78
CA ALA A 26 8.63 -8.49 -8.59
C ALA A 26 9.71 -9.01 -7.63
N THR A 27 10.82 -8.29 -7.48
CA THR A 27 11.86 -8.60 -6.50
C THR A 27 11.34 -8.54 -5.07
N GLY A 28 10.30 -7.74 -4.84
CA GLY A 28 9.68 -7.58 -3.53
C GLY A 28 10.58 -6.90 -2.50
N ARG A 29 9.99 -6.58 -1.35
CA ARG A 29 10.66 -5.90 -0.24
C ARG A 29 11.00 -6.90 0.86
N PRO A 30 12.25 -6.98 1.34
CA PRO A 30 12.62 -7.94 2.38
C PRO A 30 11.95 -7.58 3.71
N THR A 31 11.71 -8.61 4.53
CA THR A 31 11.34 -8.49 5.94
C THR A 31 12.49 -7.94 6.79
N GLY A 32 12.19 -7.47 7.99
CA GLY A 32 13.12 -6.85 8.93
C GLY A 32 13.32 -5.35 8.71
N LEU A 33 12.50 -4.71 7.87
CA LEU A 33 12.58 -3.27 7.63
C LEU A 33 11.62 -2.50 8.54
N ARG A 34 11.88 -1.20 8.68
CA ARG A 34 11.06 -0.30 9.51
C ARG A 34 9.58 -0.26 9.10
N ASP A 35 9.26 -0.61 7.86
CA ASP A 35 7.90 -0.63 7.35
C ASP A 35 7.19 -1.98 7.41
N ASP A 36 7.83 -3.03 7.95
CA ASP A 36 7.23 -4.35 8.15
C ASP A 36 5.87 -4.29 8.86
N PRO A 37 5.66 -3.54 9.96
CA PRO A 37 4.35 -3.47 10.62
C PRO A 37 3.24 -2.94 9.71
N CYS A 38 3.58 -2.07 8.74
CA CYS A 38 2.63 -1.58 7.75
C CYS A 38 2.37 -2.63 6.66
N LEU A 39 3.41 -3.34 6.21
CA LEU A 39 3.30 -4.40 5.21
C LEU A 39 2.46 -5.57 5.74
N GLU A 40 2.65 -5.96 7.00
CA GLU A 40 1.85 -7.00 7.67
C GLU A 40 0.38 -6.60 7.83
N ARG A 41 0.11 -5.34 8.16
CA ARG A 41 -1.26 -4.85 8.22
C ARG A 41 -1.92 -4.93 6.84
N MET A 42 -1.22 -4.45 5.81
CA MET A 42 -1.72 -4.50 4.43
C MET A 42 -1.85 -5.92 3.89
N GLU A 43 -1.04 -6.86 4.38
CA GLU A 43 -1.18 -8.29 4.11
C GLU A 43 -2.49 -8.84 4.66
N ARG A 44 -2.83 -8.53 5.92
CA ARG A 44 -4.13 -8.89 6.51
C ARG A 44 -5.33 -8.26 5.77
N MET A 45 -5.10 -7.14 5.07
CA MET A 45 -6.11 -6.45 4.25
C MET A 45 -6.16 -6.96 2.80
N GLY A 46 -5.25 -7.87 2.40
CA GLY A 46 -5.20 -8.43 1.05
C GLY A 46 -4.50 -7.55 0.00
N PHE A 47 -3.85 -6.46 0.40
CA PHE A 47 -3.09 -5.58 -0.51
C PHE A 47 -1.64 -6.02 -0.73
N VAL A 48 -1.11 -6.81 0.18
CA VAL A 48 0.26 -7.32 0.16
C VAL A 48 0.23 -8.83 0.39
N THR A 49 1.21 -9.55 -0.15
CA THR A 49 1.42 -10.95 0.18
C THR A 49 2.88 -11.20 0.52
N ARG A 50 3.13 -12.04 1.53
CA ARG A 50 4.47 -12.49 1.90
C ARG A 50 4.82 -13.76 1.12
N LEU A 51 5.93 -13.69 0.40
CA LEU A 51 6.56 -14.83 -0.27
C LEU A 51 7.32 -15.69 0.76
N PRO A 52 7.47 -17.00 0.50
CA PRO A 52 8.19 -17.93 1.37
C PRO A 52 9.64 -17.52 1.69
N GLN A 53 10.21 -16.66 0.85
CA GLN A 53 11.58 -16.13 0.94
C GLN A 53 11.72 -15.00 1.98
N GLY A 54 10.67 -14.70 2.75
CA GLY A 54 10.65 -13.57 3.69
C GLY A 54 10.62 -12.21 2.98
N ARG A 55 9.92 -12.13 1.85
CA ARG A 55 9.76 -10.91 1.04
C ARG A 55 8.30 -10.59 0.85
N PHE A 56 7.94 -9.32 0.89
CA PHE A 56 6.60 -8.84 0.56
C PHE A 56 6.52 -8.45 -0.93
N VAL A 57 5.37 -8.70 -1.55
CA VAL A 57 5.02 -8.18 -2.88
C VAL A 57 3.60 -7.62 -2.88
N ALA A 58 3.34 -6.61 -3.72
CA ALA A 58 2.00 -6.04 -3.84
C ALA A 58 1.09 -6.99 -4.63
N THR A 59 -0.12 -7.23 -4.11
CA THR A 59 -1.18 -7.91 -4.87
C THR A 59 -1.75 -6.96 -5.91
N ASP A 60 -2.59 -7.46 -6.82
CA ASP A 60 -3.25 -6.59 -7.80
C ASP A 60 -4.19 -5.58 -7.13
N ALA A 61 -4.82 -5.96 -6.02
CA ALA A 61 -5.58 -5.02 -5.18
C ALA A 61 -4.68 -3.92 -4.58
N GLY A 62 -3.47 -4.28 -4.14
CA GLY A 62 -2.47 -3.33 -3.65
C GLY A 62 -1.96 -2.38 -4.73
N LYS A 63 -1.73 -2.89 -5.95
CA LYS A 63 -1.36 -2.06 -7.11
C LYS A 63 -2.48 -1.10 -7.52
N ALA A 64 -3.73 -1.57 -7.55
CA ALA A 64 -4.89 -0.73 -7.87
C ALA A 64 -5.07 0.38 -6.82
N ARG A 65 -4.92 0.04 -5.54
CA ARG A 65 -4.92 0.98 -4.41
C ARG A 65 -3.78 2.01 -4.52
N HIS A 66 -2.57 1.56 -4.84
CA HIS A 66 -1.41 2.43 -5.08
C HIS A 66 -1.68 3.42 -6.22
N ALA A 67 -2.23 2.96 -7.34
CA ALA A 67 -2.58 3.84 -8.45
C ALA A 67 -3.62 4.90 -8.04
N GLN A 68 -4.66 4.49 -7.31
CA GLN A 68 -5.69 5.42 -6.81
C GLN A 68 -5.11 6.49 -5.87
N GLU A 69 -4.17 6.14 -4.99
CA GLU A 69 -3.70 7.04 -3.93
C GLU A 69 -2.42 7.80 -4.24
N VAL A 70 -1.56 7.26 -5.11
CA VAL A 70 -0.24 7.83 -5.44
C VAL A 70 -0.26 8.49 -6.81
N LEU A 71 -0.81 7.81 -7.83
CA LEU A 71 -0.84 8.35 -9.19
C LEU A 71 -1.98 9.36 -9.37
N THR A 72 -3.07 9.24 -8.60
CA THR A 72 -4.14 10.24 -8.56
C THR A 72 -3.83 11.35 -7.55
N SER A 73 -2.65 11.98 -7.68
CA SER A 73 -2.37 13.29 -7.03
C SER A 73 -3.03 14.46 -7.78
N GLY A 74 -3.87 14.17 -8.79
CA GLY A 74 -4.76 15.13 -9.43
C GLY A 74 -6.07 15.27 -8.66
N LYS A 75 -6.05 16.09 -7.63
CA LYS A 75 -7.18 16.71 -6.94
C LYS A 75 -8.47 16.68 -7.79
N LYS A 76 -9.49 15.93 -7.37
CA LYS A 76 -10.88 16.31 -7.69
C LYS A 76 -11.13 17.60 -6.90
N LEU A 77 -10.74 18.74 -7.48
CA LEU A 77 -11.30 20.03 -7.10
C LEU A 77 -12.78 19.94 -7.46
N THR A 78 -13.60 19.45 -6.54
CA THR A 78 -15.00 19.83 -6.51
C THR A 78 -15.02 21.32 -6.14
N LEU A 79 -14.94 22.19 -7.15
CA LEU A 79 -15.44 23.55 -7.02
C LEU A 79 -16.95 23.41 -6.79
N HIS A 80 -17.39 23.70 -5.56
CA HIS A 80 -18.79 24.00 -5.30
C HIS A 80 -19.07 25.45 -5.76
N PRO A 81 -20.32 25.74 -6.17
CA PRO A 81 -20.67 26.69 -7.24
C PRO A 81 -20.24 28.14 -7.02
#